data_AF-R7S8M4-F1
#
_entry.id   AF-R7S8M4-F1
#
_cell.length_a   1.000
_cell.length_b   1.000
_cell.length_c   1.000
_cell.angle_alpha   90.00
_cell.angle_beta   90.00
_cell.angle_gamma   90.00
#
_symmetry.space_group_name_H-M   'P 1'
#
loop_
_entity.id
_entity.type
_entity.pdbx_description
1 polymer ?
#
loop_
_entity_poly.entity_id
_entity_poly.type
_entity_poly.pdbx_seq_one_letter_code
_entity_poly.pdbx_strand_id
1 'polypeptide(L)'
;MFSKSIISSVVLCLGLALQASAHAIITPALGVSGTAVRADVQRPSAATECGAINIPQNIDSSTPAVANDAGIFNVTITDFNGGVDGSRQIATVLVDPTGTGNFAKAQPATMLLNGDLAPTVVGSQPLTVQLPAGVECAGGASANKCLVSFTTAGNFGNCVVVEQSA
;
A
#
# COMPACT_ATOMS: atom_id res chain seq x y z
N MET A 1 24.72 -56.32 24.48
CA MET A 1 25.60 -55.15 24.24
C MET A 1 24.76 -54.08 23.56
N PHE A 2 24.69 -52.89 24.16
CA PHE A 2 23.99 -51.70 23.67
C PHE A 2 24.80 -50.97 22.60
N SER A 3 24.15 -50.51 21.52
CA SER A 3 24.32 -49.17 20.92
C SER A 3 23.37 -49.00 19.72
N LYS A 4 22.36 -48.10 19.83
CA LYS A 4 22.31 -46.74 19.24
C LYS A 4 22.00 -46.78 17.73
N SER A 5 20.75 -46.75 17.26
CA SER A 5 19.79 -45.63 17.22
C SER A 5 20.20 -44.44 16.32
N ILE A 6 19.27 -44.05 15.44
CA ILE A 6 19.06 -42.70 14.84
C ILE A 6 19.89 -42.33 13.60
N ILE A 7 19.24 -42.26 12.42
CA ILE A 7 19.27 -41.15 11.44
C ILE A 7 17.96 -41.22 10.62
N SER A 8 16.79 -40.83 11.16
CA SER A 8 16.22 -39.48 11.18
C SER A 8 16.36 -38.67 9.88
N SER A 9 15.19 -38.45 9.27
CA SER A 9 14.85 -37.55 8.19
C SER A 9 15.47 -36.16 8.35
N VAL A 10 16.09 -35.65 7.28
CA VAL A 10 16.24 -34.21 7.08
C VAL A 10 15.64 -33.89 5.72
N VAL A 11 14.34 -33.61 5.76
CA VAL A 11 13.66 -32.78 4.78
C VAL A 11 14.34 -31.41 4.86
N LEU A 12 15.25 -31.14 3.93
CA LEU A 12 15.76 -29.79 3.73
C LEU A 12 14.68 -29.01 2.98
N CYS A 13 13.66 -28.55 3.72
CA CYS A 13 12.75 -27.51 3.26
C CYS A 13 13.61 -26.27 3.01
N LEU A 14 14.06 -26.11 1.77
CA LEU A 14 14.56 -24.87 1.23
C LEU A 14 13.36 -23.92 1.08
N GLY A 15 12.81 -23.49 2.22
CA GLY A 15 11.88 -22.39 2.27
C GLY A 15 12.67 -21.15 1.89
N LEU A 16 12.64 -20.79 0.61
CA LEU A 16 13.02 -19.47 0.16
C LEU A 16 12.13 -18.48 0.92
N ALA A 17 12.65 -17.96 2.03
CA ALA A 17 12.18 -16.71 2.57
C ALA A 17 12.56 -15.64 1.54
N LEU A 18 11.74 -15.48 0.50
CA LEU A 18 11.64 -14.22 -0.23
C LEU A 18 11.13 -13.20 0.78
N GLN A 19 12.02 -12.72 1.65
CA GLN A 19 11.83 -11.43 2.26
C GLN A 19 12.00 -10.46 1.10
N ALA A 20 10.89 -10.18 0.40
CA ALA A 20 10.81 -9.03 -0.46
C ALA A 20 11.22 -7.86 0.43
N SER A 21 12.46 -7.42 0.23
CA SER A 21 13.02 -6.25 0.87
C SER A 21 12.12 -5.11 0.43
N ALA A 22 11.21 -4.72 1.31
CA ALA A 22 10.13 -3.83 0.99
C ALA A 22 10.61 -2.40 1.26
N HIS A 23 10.42 -1.48 0.30
CA HIS A 23 11.31 -0.32 0.18
C HIS A 23 10.65 1.06 0.18
N ALA A 24 9.33 1.17 0.01
CA ALA A 24 8.62 2.43 0.18
C ALA A 24 7.15 2.21 0.56
N ILE A 25 6.61 3.01 1.48
CA ILE A 25 5.22 2.94 1.97
C ILE A 25 4.54 4.30 1.89
N ILE A 26 3.24 4.30 1.59
CA ILE A 26 2.38 5.48 1.54
C ILE A 26 1.51 5.51 2.79
N THR A 27 1.60 6.58 3.58
CA THR A 27 0.83 6.76 4.82
C THR A 27 -0.22 7.87 4.69
N PRO A 28 -1.40 7.73 5.33
CA PRO A 28 -1.82 6.61 6.20
C PRO A 28 -2.05 5.29 5.46
N ALA A 29 -1.43 4.20 5.89
CA ALA A 29 -1.52 2.90 5.22
C ALA A 29 -2.65 2.06 5.83
N LEU A 30 -3.49 1.45 4.97
CA LEU A 30 -4.55 0.54 5.41
C LEU A 30 -3.93 -0.63 6.20
N GLY A 31 -4.47 -0.88 7.40
CA GLY A 31 -4.02 -1.99 8.26
C GLY A 31 -2.72 -1.72 9.01
N VAL A 32 -2.17 -0.51 8.93
CA VAL A 32 -1.02 -0.08 9.73
C VAL A 32 -1.47 0.87 10.81
N SER A 33 -1.22 0.50 12.06
CA SER A 33 -1.46 1.36 13.23
C SER A 33 -0.17 2.06 13.66
N GLY A 34 -0.21 3.36 13.90
CA GLY A 34 0.94 4.13 14.36
C GLY A 34 1.93 4.45 13.23
N THR A 35 3.23 4.53 13.58
CA THR A 35 4.28 4.86 12.62
C THR A 35 4.60 3.65 11.75
N ALA A 36 4.42 3.80 10.44
CA ALA A 36 4.77 2.77 9.48
C ALA A 36 6.26 2.42 9.53
N VAL A 37 6.56 1.13 9.43
CA VAL A 37 7.90 0.56 9.39
C VAL A 37 8.12 -0.23 8.11
N ARG A 38 9.38 -0.57 7.84
CA ARG A 38 9.76 -1.34 6.64
C ARG A 38 9.02 -2.67 6.47
N ALA A 39 8.64 -3.30 7.58
CA ALA A 39 7.93 -4.58 7.58
C ALA A 39 6.46 -4.45 7.12
N ASP A 40 5.89 -3.24 7.14
CA ASP A 40 4.50 -3.00 6.70
C ASP A 40 4.39 -2.89 5.18
N VAL A 41 5.48 -2.54 4.50
CA VAL A 41 5.49 -2.32 3.05
C VAL A 41 5.11 -3.61 2.33
N GLN A 42 4.20 -3.49 1.37
CA GLN A 42 3.76 -4.60 0.52
C GLN A 42 4.26 -4.40 -0.91
N ARG A 43 4.12 -5.45 -1.72
CA ARG A 43 4.23 -5.38 -3.18
C ARG A 43 2.85 -5.65 -3.78
N PRO A 44 2.14 -4.59 -4.22
CA PRO A 44 0.89 -4.74 -4.95
C PRO A 44 1.03 -5.61 -6.20
N SER A 45 -0.08 -6.21 -6.61
CA SER A 45 -0.22 -6.88 -7.90
C SER A 45 -1.65 -6.68 -8.40
N ALA A 46 -1.89 -6.91 -9.69
CA ALA A 46 -3.23 -6.81 -10.27
C ALA A 46 -4.30 -7.67 -9.56
N ALA A 47 -3.89 -8.76 -8.89
CA ALA A 47 -4.79 -9.61 -8.11
C ALA A 47 -4.92 -9.17 -6.63
N THR A 48 -3.97 -8.40 -6.12
CA THR A 48 -3.84 -8.01 -4.71
C THR A 48 -3.29 -6.59 -4.59
N GLU A 49 -4.04 -5.62 -5.08
CA GLU A 49 -3.63 -4.20 -5.13
C GLU A 49 -3.33 -3.63 -3.73
N CYS A 50 -4.07 -4.08 -2.71
CA CYS A 50 -3.83 -3.70 -1.31
C CYS A 50 -2.88 -4.65 -0.55
N GLY A 51 -2.18 -5.55 -1.25
CA GLY A 51 -1.35 -6.58 -0.62
C GLY A 51 -2.18 -7.60 0.17
N ALA A 52 -1.66 -8.06 1.32
CA ALA A 52 -2.27 -9.12 2.13
C ALA A 52 -3.31 -8.63 3.17
N ILE A 53 -3.68 -7.35 3.15
CA ILE A 53 -4.56 -6.77 4.17
C ILE A 53 -6.01 -7.25 4.01
N ASN A 54 -6.64 -7.60 5.14
CA ASN A 54 -8.08 -7.88 5.19
C ASN A 54 -8.87 -6.57 5.19
N ILE A 55 -9.36 -6.16 4.02
CA ILE A 55 -10.04 -4.87 3.82
C ILE A 55 -11.30 -4.71 4.70
N PRO A 56 -12.26 -5.66 4.72
CA PRO A 56 -13.47 -5.53 5.55
C PRO A 56 -13.18 -5.30 7.05
N GLN A 57 -12.06 -5.82 7.56
CA GLN A 57 -11.69 -5.64 8.97
C GLN A 57 -10.96 -4.32 9.27
N ASN A 58 -10.48 -3.61 8.23
CA ASN A 58 -9.58 -2.47 8.41
C ASN A 58 -10.13 -1.15 7.85
N ILE A 59 -11.05 -1.17 6.88
CA ILE A 59 -11.51 0.05 6.20
C ILE A 59 -12.15 1.06 7.17
N ASP A 60 -12.91 0.58 8.15
CA ASP A 60 -13.63 1.45 9.08
C ASP A 60 -12.74 1.99 10.20
N SER A 61 -11.76 1.22 10.66
CA SER A 61 -10.83 1.62 11.72
C SER A 61 -9.56 2.32 11.23
N SER A 62 -9.29 2.31 9.92
CA SER A 62 -8.13 2.99 9.33
C SER A 62 -8.22 4.50 9.57
N THR A 63 -7.08 5.13 9.86
CA THR A 63 -6.96 6.58 9.71
C THR A 63 -7.06 6.91 8.21
N PRO A 64 -8.03 7.73 7.77
CA PRO A 64 -8.18 8.05 6.36
C PRO A 64 -7.27 9.22 5.95
N ALA A 65 -6.94 9.28 4.66
CA ALA A 65 -6.59 10.54 4.02
C ALA A 65 -7.88 11.25 3.62
N VAL A 66 -8.08 12.48 4.08
CA VAL A 66 -9.33 13.23 3.81
C VAL A 66 -9.19 14.00 2.50
N ALA A 67 -10.11 13.75 1.57
CA ALA A 67 -10.26 14.53 0.36
C ALA A 67 -11.11 15.79 0.61
N ASN A 68 -10.66 16.91 0.06
CA ASN A 68 -11.44 18.15 0.03
C ASN A 68 -12.56 18.08 -1.04
N ASP A 69 -13.35 19.13 -1.15
CA ASP A 69 -14.48 19.24 -2.09
C ASP A 69 -14.06 19.10 -3.57
N ALA A 70 -12.79 19.38 -3.89
CA ALA A 70 -12.25 19.18 -5.23
C ALA A 70 -11.79 17.73 -5.47
N GLY A 71 -11.89 16.83 -4.48
CA GLY A 71 -11.38 15.47 -4.54
C GLY A 71 -9.86 15.35 -4.36
N ILE A 72 -9.21 16.40 -3.83
CA ILE A 72 -7.76 16.42 -3.60
C ILE A 72 -7.47 15.98 -2.17
N PHE A 73 -6.52 15.06 -2.03
CA PHE A 73 -6.01 14.61 -0.73
C PHE A 73 -4.47 14.54 -0.75
N ASN A 74 -3.89 14.59 0.44
CA ASN A 74 -2.45 14.49 0.65
C ASN A 74 -2.11 13.19 1.38
N VAL A 75 -1.00 12.59 0.98
CA VAL A 75 -0.39 11.43 1.64
C VAL A 75 1.11 11.67 1.76
N THR A 76 1.79 10.85 2.55
CA THR A 76 3.26 10.90 2.65
C THR A 76 3.83 9.56 2.21
N ILE A 77 4.82 9.58 1.33
CA ILE A 77 5.61 8.39 1.03
C ILE A 77 6.89 8.41 1.86
N THR A 78 7.26 7.27 2.43
CA THR A 78 8.51 7.06 3.16
C THR A 78 9.28 5.91 2.53
N ASP A 79 10.53 6.17 2.14
CA ASP A 79 11.43 5.16 1.59
C ASP A 79 12.38 4.59 2.65
N PHE A 80 12.68 3.30 2.54
CA PHE A 80 13.54 2.54 3.45
C PHE A 80 14.81 2.01 2.75
N ASN A 81 15.06 2.44 1.51
CA ASN A 81 16.24 2.11 0.73
C ASN A 81 16.52 3.23 -0.28
N GLY A 82 17.76 3.37 -0.74
CA GLY A 82 18.06 4.27 -1.86
C GLY A 82 17.78 3.63 -3.23
N GLY A 83 17.92 4.44 -4.28
CA GLY A 83 17.76 4.01 -5.66
C GLY A 83 16.31 3.76 -6.06
N VAL A 84 16.10 3.08 -7.19
CA VAL A 84 14.77 2.78 -7.74
C VAL A 84 13.94 1.89 -6.80
N ASP A 85 14.61 1.04 -6.02
CA ASP A 85 13.96 0.18 -5.04
C ASP A 85 13.18 0.99 -4.01
N GLY A 86 13.78 2.05 -3.46
CA GLY A 86 13.09 3.01 -2.58
C GLY A 86 12.48 4.19 -3.32
N SER A 87 12.01 3.98 -4.55
CA SER A 87 11.38 5.05 -5.31
C SER A 87 10.23 5.68 -4.52
N ARG A 88 10.23 7.01 -4.45
CA ARG A 88 9.13 7.82 -3.94
C ARG A 88 8.16 8.24 -5.04
N GLN A 89 8.51 7.99 -6.29
CA GLN A 89 7.64 8.23 -7.43
C GLN A 89 6.55 7.17 -7.50
N ILE A 90 5.30 7.62 -7.54
CA ILE A 90 4.13 6.79 -7.83
C ILE A 90 4.05 6.57 -9.35
N ALA A 91 4.09 5.31 -9.76
CA ALA A 91 3.95 4.87 -11.14
C ALA A 91 2.48 4.59 -11.49
N THR A 92 1.71 4.02 -10.56
CA THR A 92 0.27 3.81 -10.72
C THR A 92 -0.48 4.20 -9.46
N VAL A 93 -1.66 4.79 -9.65
CA VAL A 93 -2.61 5.08 -8.59
C VAL A 93 -4.02 4.73 -9.08
N LEU A 94 -4.67 3.80 -8.40
CA LEU A 94 -5.98 3.27 -8.78
C LEU A 94 -6.98 3.48 -7.65
N VAL A 95 -8.19 3.91 -7.99
CA VAL A 95 -9.28 4.14 -7.04
C VAL A 95 -10.34 3.06 -7.21
N ASP A 96 -10.60 2.33 -6.13
CA ASP A 96 -11.81 1.52 -5.96
C ASP A 96 -12.85 2.36 -5.18
N PRO A 97 -13.89 2.88 -5.87
CA PRO A 97 -14.92 3.68 -5.24
C PRO A 97 -15.79 2.87 -4.27
N THR A 98 -15.83 1.55 -4.41
CA THR A 98 -16.63 0.68 -3.54
C THR A 98 -15.95 0.37 -2.21
N GLY A 99 -14.63 0.63 -2.11
CA GLY A 99 -13.83 0.30 -0.94
C GLY A 99 -13.80 -1.20 -0.61
N THR A 100 -14.09 -2.07 -1.58
CA THR A 100 -14.15 -3.53 -1.37
C THR A 100 -12.81 -4.23 -1.62
N GLY A 101 -11.88 -3.55 -2.28
CA GLY A 101 -10.62 -4.12 -2.76
C GLY A 101 -10.72 -4.76 -4.14
N ASN A 102 -11.84 -4.56 -4.84
CA ASN A 102 -12.02 -5.09 -6.18
C ASN A 102 -11.63 -4.03 -7.22
N PHE A 103 -10.40 -4.13 -7.72
CA PHE A 103 -9.86 -3.16 -8.67
C PHE A 103 -10.21 -3.46 -10.13
N ALA A 104 -11.07 -4.44 -10.43
CA ALA A 104 -11.47 -4.76 -11.81
C ALA A 104 -12.18 -3.59 -12.53
N LYS A 105 -12.78 -2.66 -11.77
CA LYS A 105 -13.40 -1.42 -12.28
C LYS A 105 -12.74 -0.17 -11.70
N ALA A 106 -11.50 -0.30 -11.23
CA ALA A 106 -10.81 0.83 -10.65
C ALA A 106 -10.56 1.91 -11.69
N GLN A 107 -10.54 3.15 -11.22
CA GLN A 107 -10.30 4.32 -12.05
C GLN A 107 -8.95 4.94 -11.69
N PRO A 108 -8.15 5.39 -12.68
CA PRO A 108 -6.86 5.99 -12.39
C PRO A 108 -7.03 7.37 -11.75
N ALA A 109 -6.39 7.59 -10.60
CA ALA A 109 -6.26 8.93 -10.03
C ALA A 109 -5.15 9.72 -10.73
N THR A 110 -5.07 11.03 -10.46
CA THR A 110 -3.99 11.88 -10.98
C THR A 110 -3.04 12.29 -9.86
N MET A 111 -1.74 12.14 -10.08
CA MET A 111 -0.72 12.71 -9.19
C MET A 111 -0.54 14.20 -9.52
N LEU A 112 -0.88 15.09 -8.59
CA LEU A 112 -0.63 16.54 -8.71
C LEU A 112 0.77 16.91 -8.23
N LEU A 113 1.24 16.23 -7.17
CA LEU A 113 2.62 16.27 -6.70
C LEU A 113 3.09 14.83 -6.55
N ASN A 114 4.13 14.47 -7.30
CA ASN A 114 4.72 13.13 -7.30
C ASN A 114 6.13 13.16 -6.69
N GLY A 115 6.61 12.00 -6.25
CA GLY A 115 7.90 11.87 -5.58
C GLY A 115 9.07 11.58 -6.52
N ASP A 116 10.24 11.46 -5.92
CA ASP A 116 11.50 11.22 -6.62
C ASP A 116 11.65 9.77 -7.12
N LEU A 117 12.12 9.60 -8.36
CA LEU A 117 12.27 8.28 -8.97
C LEU A 117 13.31 7.41 -8.26
N ALA A 118 14.47 7.96 -7.92
CA ALA A 118 15.60 7.20 -7.35
C ALA A 118 16.34 8.04 -6.31
N PRO A 119 15.79 8.20 -5.09
CA PRO A 119 16.44 8.98 -4.04
C PRO A 119 17.79 8.37 -3.63
N THR A 120 18.77 9.21 -3.29
CA THR A 120 20.10 8.76 -2.84
C THR A 120 20.18 8.52 -1.33
N VAL A 121 19.20 9.00 -0.58
CA VAL A 121 19.08 8.85 0.87
C VAL A 121 17.64 8.53 1.24
N VAL A 122 17.48 7.74 2.31
CA VAL A 122 16.17 7.43 2.87
C VAL A 122 15.49 8.67 3.44
N GLY A 123 14.17 8.75 3.30
CA GLY A 123 13.41 9.85 3.88
C GLY A 123 11.92 9.78 3.59
N SER A 124 11.26 10.92 3.75
CA SER A 124 9.83 11.06 3.50
C SER A 124 9.57 12.25 2.59
N GLN A 125 8.54 12.14 1.75
CA GLN A 125 8.12 13.18 0.82
C GLN A 125 6.59 13.28 0.79
N PRO A 126 6.03 14.51 0.79
CA PRO A 126 4.60 14.67 0.59
C PRO A 126 4.22 14.35 -0.87
N LEU A 127 3.03 13.77 -1.03
CA LEU A 127 2.39 13.54 -2.32
C LEU A 127 1.00 14.19 -2.29
N THR A 128 0.57 14.68 -3.45
CA THR A 128 -0.77 15.25 -3.63
C THR A 128 -1.46 14.53 -4.78
N VAL A 129 -2.67 14.06 -4.51
CA VAL A 129 -3.43 13.19 -5.41
C VAL A 129 -4.81 13.79 -5.63
N GLN A 130 -5.29 13.67 -6.86
CA GLN A 130 -6.61 14.10 -7.29
C GLN A 130 -7.42 12.85 -7.64
N LEU A 131 -8.55 12.63 -6.95
CA LEU A 131 -9.52 11.60 -7.31
C LEU A 131 -10.06 11.86 -8.73
N PRO A 132 -10.45 10.80 -9.47
CA PRO A 132 -11.08 10.95 -10.78
C PRO A 132 -12.37 11.80 -10.68
N ALA A 133 -12.64 12.58 -11.71
CA ALA A 133 -13.80 13.47 -11.73
C ALA A 133 -15.12 12.67 -11.63
N GLY A 134 -16.01 13.10 -10.72
CA GLY A 134 -17.31 12.47 -10.52
C GLY A 134 -17.27 11.13 -9.76
N VAL A 135 -16.13 10.74 -9.19
CA VAL A 135 -16.07 9.58 -8.28
C VAL A 135 -16.73 9.91 -6.96
N GLU A 136 -17.68 9.06 -6.59
CA GLU A 136 -18.27 9.01 -5.26
C GLU A 136 -17.75 7.77 -4.52
N CYS A 137 -17.19 7.99 -3.35
CA CYS A 137 -16.77 6.93 -2.45
C CYS A 137 -18.00 6.33 -1.76
N ALA A 138 -18.17 5.02 -1.86
CA ALA A 138 -19.33 4.30 -1.33
C ALA A 138 -18.95 3.19 -0.33
N GLY A 139 -17.66 3.04 -0.02
CA GLY A 139 -17.15 2.04 0.90
C GLY A 139 -17.20 2.47 2.37
N GLY A 140 -16.94 1.48 3.25
CA GLY A 140 -17.02 1.61 4.69
C GLY A 140 -18.45 1.74 5.22
N ALA A 141 -18.60 1.69 6.54
CA ALA A 141 -19.89 1.78 7.21
C ALA A 141 -20.59 3.14 7.02
N SER A 142 -19.80 4.20 6.78
CA SER A 142 -20.31 5.56 6.54
C SER A 142 -20.55 5.86 5.05
N ALA A 143 -20.32 4.90 4.16
CA ALA A 143 -20.53 5.02 2.71
C ALA A 143 -19.88 6.28 2.09
N ASN A 144 -18.68 6.64 2.56
CA ASN A 144 -17.91 7.80 2.13
C ASN A 144 -16.41 7.47 1.95
N LYS A 145 -16.03 6.19 1.96
CA LYS A 145 -14.64 5.74 1.87
C LYS A 145 -14.34 5.03 0.56
N CYS A 146 -13.27 5.45 -0.11
CA CYS A 146 -12.66 4.75 -1.23
C CYS A 146 -11.43 4.00 -0.75
N LEU A 147 -11.02 2.98 -1.51
CA LEU A 147 -9.65 2.46 -1.43
C LEU A 147 -8.84 3.00 -2.59
N VAL A 148 -7.66 3.53 -2.28
CA VAL A 148 -6.70 3.97 -3.29
C VAL A 148 -5.45 3.14 -3.21
N SER A 149 -5.19 2.34 -4.24
CA SER A 149 -3.95 1.58 -4.41
C SER A 149 -2.87 2.49 -4.97
N PHE A 150 -1.69 2.44 -4.38
CA PHE A 150 -0.48 3.09 -4.86
C PHE A 150 0.55 2.05 -5.20
N THR A 151 1.16 2.17 -6.39
CA THR A 151 2.37 1.42 -6.74
C THR A 151 3.47 2.40 -7.16
N THR A 152 4.62 2.29 -6.51
CA THR A 152 5.82 3.06 -6.81
C THR A 152 6.54 2.54 -8.05
N ALA A 153 7.46 3.32 -8.61
CA ALA A 153 8.33 2.84 -9.70
C ALA A 153 9.24 1.65 -9.28
N GLY A 154 9.45 1.45 -7.98
CA GLY A 154 10.11 0.26 -7.41
C GLY A 154 9.21 -0.98 -7.31
N ASN A 155 7.95 -0.88 -7.72
CA ASN A 155 6.91 -1.90 -7.59
C ASN A 155 6.62 -2.28 -6.12
N PHE A 156 6.68 -1.30 -5.22
CA PHE A 156 6.20 -1.40 -3.84
C PHE A 156 5.03 -0.46 -3.62
N GLY A 157 4.23 -0.70 -2.59
CA GLY A 157 3.17 0.19 -2.20
C GLY A 157 2.14 -0.47 -1.32
N ASN A 158 0.97 0.15 -1.23
CA ASN A 158 -0.11 -0.25 -0.35
C ASN A 158 -1.38 0.50 -0.74
N CYS A 159 -2.49 0.13 -0.11
CA CYS A 159 -3.70 0.93 -0.16
C CYS A 159 -3.76 1.97 0.96
N VAL A 160 -4.40 3.08 0.65
CA VAL A 160 -4.82 4.13 1.57
C VAL A 160 -6.34 4.19 1.55
N VAL A 161 -6.97 4.34 2.71
CA VAL A 161 -8.38 4.70 2.79
C VAL A 161 -8.50 6.19 2.55
N VAL A 162 -9.26 6.58 1.53
CA VAL A 162 -9.58 7.98 1.28
C VAL A 162 -11.01 8.22 1.70
N GLU A 163 -11.23 9.22 2.54
CA GLU A 163 -12.55 9.64 2.98
C GLU A 163 -12.93 10.93 2.25
N GLN A 164 -14.07 10.94 1.57
CA GLN A 164 -14.65 12.16 1.04
C GLN A 164 -15.42 12.87 2.15
N SER A 165 -15.15 14.17 2.30
CA SER A 165 -15.98 15.04 3.13
C SER A 165 -17.38 15.08 2.50
N ALA A 166 -18.40 14.68 3.26
CA ALA A 166 -19.79 14.64 2.81
C ALA A 166 -20.38 16.03 2.54
#